data_AF-A0A161QV92-F1
#
_entry.id   AF-A0A161QV92-F1
#
_cell.length_a   1.000
_cell.length_b   1.000
_cell.length_c   1.000
_cell.angle_alpha   90.00
_cell.angle_beta   90.00
_cell.angle_gamma   90.00
#
_symmetry.space_group_name_H-M   'P 1'
#
loop_
_entity.id
_entity.type
_entity.pdbx_description
1 polymer ?
#
loop_
_entity_poly.entity_id
_entity_poly.type
_entity_poly.pdbx_seq_one_letter_code
_entity_poly.pdbx_strand_id
1 'polypeptide(L)' 'MLLCSLLSEEEILITYYEDGYLLLSYMTVVDIDPSNSAVICTDVFYNKMKLQFSNIIDVK' A
#
# COMPACT_ATOMS: atom_id res chain seq x y z
N MET A 1 -11.70 8.26 -19.19
CA MET A 1 -10.46 8.99 -18.86
C MET A 1 -10.00 8.50 -17.49
N LEU A 2 -9.26 7.38 -17.45
CA LEU A 2 -8.86 6.66 -16.22
C LEU A 2 -7.36 6.32 -16.21
N LEU A 3 -6.61 6.76 -17.23
CA LEU A 3 -5.26 6.26 -17.50
C LEU A 3 -4.16 7.05 -16.76
N CYS A 4 -4.47 8.22 -16.21
CA CYS A 4 -3.47 9.10 -15.56
C CYS A 4 -3.38 8.93 -14.04
N SER A 5 -4.27 8.15 -13.41
CA SER A 5 -4.21 7.89 -11.96
C SER A 5 -3.06 6.96 -11.57
N LEU A 6 -2.39 6.33 -12.54
CA LEU A 6 -1.45 5.21 -12.35
C LEU A 6 0.03 5.59 -12.49
N LEU A 7 0.37 6.89 -12.63
CA LEU A 7 1.74 7.32 -12.99
C LEU A 7 2.51 8.05 -11.89
N SER A 8 1.90 8.36 -10.75
CA SER A 8 2.62 8.94 -9.62
C SER A 8 2.71 7.92 -8.50
N GLU A 9 3.93 7.46 -8.24
CA GLU A 9 4.27 6.81 -6.98
C GLU A 9 3.93 7.76 -5.82
N GLU A 10 3.24 7.24 -4.79
CA GLU A 10 2.80 8.02 -3.63
C GLU A 10 3.35 7.38 -2.35
N GLU A 11 4.07 8.16 -1.55
CA GLU A 11 4.54 7.71 -0.24
C GLU A 11 3.42 7.81 0.79
N ILE A 12 3.17 6.70 1.49
CA ILE A 12 2.17 6.57 2.53
C ILE A 12 2.80 6.05 3.81
N LEU A 13 2.29 6.52 4.94
CA LEU A 13 2.64 6.00 6.26
C LEU A 13 1.64 4.91 6.64
N ILE A 14 2.09 3.67 6.79
CA ILE A 14 1.24 2.54 7.17
C ILE A 14 1.61 2.06 8.57
N THR A 15 0.60 1.80 9.38
CA THR A 15 0.73 1.00 10.60
C THR A 15 0.15 -0.39 10.35
N TYR A 16 0.91 -1.45 10.60
CA TYR A 16 0.47 -2.82 10.36
C TYR A 16 0.94 -3.78 11.46
N TYR A 17 0.26 -4.90 11.61
CA TYR A 17 0.59 -5.92 12.61
C TYR A 17 1.38 -7.06 11.97
N GLU A 18 2.56 -7.35 12.53
CA GLU A 18 3.44 -8.43 12.09
C GLU A 18 4.15 -9.02 13.31
N ASP A 19 4.20 -10.35 13.41
CA ASP A 19 4.92 -11.10 14.44
C ASP A 19 4.69 -10.67 15.90
N GLY A 20 3.47 -10.22 16.24
CA GLY A 20 3.16 -9.79 17.60
C GLY A 20 3.29 -8.29 17.84
N TYR A 21 3.78 -7.52 16.87
CA TYR A 21 4.10 -6.11 17.01
C TYR A 21 3.29 -5.25 16.05
N LEU A 22 2.97 -4.03 16.49
CA LEU A 22 2.48 -2.97 15.60
C LEU A 22 3.68 -2.21 15.06
N LEU A 23 3.89 -2.29 13.76
CA LEU A 23 4.98 -1.66 13.05
C LEU A 23 4.46 -0.43 12.31
N LEU A 24 5.28 0.60 12.24
CA LEU A 24 5.05 1.82 11.50
C LEU A 24 6.09 1.90 10.38
N SER A 25 5.66 2.05 9.14
CA SER A 25 6.57 2.09 7.99
C SER A 25 6.10 3.08 6.93
N TYR A 26 7.06 3.80 6.35
CA TYR A 26 6.85 4.54 5.12
C TYR A 26 6.96 3.57 3.95
N MET A 27 5.94 3.54 3.10
CA MET A 27 5.90 2.70 1.92
C MET A 27 5.44 3.52 0.71
N THR A 28 5.88 3.13 -0.47
CA THR A 28 5.47 3.76 -1.72
C THR A 28 4.41 2.90 -2.39
N VAL A 29 3.24 3.46 -2.70
CA VAL A 29 2.26 2.82 -3.57
C VAL A 29 2.79 2.87 -4.99
N VAL A 30 2.99 1.70 -5.59
CA VAL A 30 3.56 1.56 -6.94
C VAL A 30 2.55 1.07 -7.97
N ASP A 31 1.46 0.43 -7.52
CA ASP A 31 0.39 -0.04 -8.40
C ASP A 31 -0.91 -0.27 -7.62
N ILE A 32 -2.03 -0.27 -8.33
CA ILE A 32 -3.35 -0.64 -7.81
C ILE A 32 -3.89 -1.73 -8.73
N ASP A 33 -4.34 -2.83 -8.14
CA ASP A 33 -4.94 -3.98 -8.82
C ASP A 33 -6.43 -4.03 -8.49
N PRO A 34 -7.30 -3.36 -9.28
CA PRO A 34 -8.73 -3.30 -9.00
C PRO A 34 -9.39 -4.67 -9.12
N SER A 35 -8.88 -5.55 -9.99
CA SER A 35 -9.42 -6.89 -10.22
C SER A 35 -9.32 -7.75 -8.98
N ASN A 36 -8.24 -7.60 -8.20
CA ASN A 36 -8.07 -8.29 -6.92
C ASN A 36 -8.39 -7.40 -5.71
N SER A 37 -8.91 -6.19 -5.91
CA SER A 37 -9.19 -5.23 -4.83
C SER A 37 -8.00 -5.04 -3.88
N ALA A 38 -6.82 -4.76 -4.46
CA ALA A 38 -5.57 -4.64 -3.71
C ALA A 38 -4.73 -3.45 -4.16
N VAL A 39 -3.96 -2.90 -3.21
CA VAL A 39 -2.87 -1.95 -3.46
C VAL A 39 -1.55 -2.70 -3.40
N ILE A 40 -0.62 -2.36 -4.28
CA ILE A 40 0.75 -2.89 -4.25
C ILE A 40 1.67 -1.76 -3.81
N CYS A 41 2.40 -2.02 -2.72
CA CYS A 41 3.33 -1.08 -2.13
C CYS A 41 4.75 -1.65 -2.14
N THR A 42 5.76 -0.80 -2.06
CA THR A 42 7.14 -1.18 -1.81
C THR A 42 7.70 -0.44 -0.59
N ASP A 43 8.51 -1.12 0.21
CA ASP A 43 9.34 -0.45 1.21
C ASP A 43 10.59 0.20 0.58
N VAL A 44 11.42 0.82 1.42
CA VAL A 44 12.70 1.44 1.02
C VAL A 44 13.74 0.45 0.47
N PHE A 45 13.53 -0.86 0.67
CA PHE A 45 14.36 -1.95 0.15
C PHE A 45 13.75 -2.58 -1.11
N TYR A 46 12.70 -1.99 -1.67
CA TYR A 46 11.93 -2.49 -2.81
C TYR A 46 11.23 -3.84 -2.56
N ASN A 47 11.06 -4.25 -1.30
CA ASN A 47 10.23 -5.40 -0.97
C ASN A 47 8.78 -5.06 -1.25
N LYS A 48 8.12 -5.88 -2.08
CA LYS A 48 6.72 -5.67 -2.46
C LYS A 48 5.78 -6.26 -1.42
N MET A 49 4.80 -5.46 -1.01
CA MET A 49 3.69 -5.87 -0.17
C MET A 49 2.38 -5.69 -0.93
N LYS A 50 1.47 -6.67 -0.84
CA LYS A 50 0.12 -6.59 -1.40
C LYS A 50 -0.87 -6.39 -0.26
N LEU A 51 -1.52 -5.23 -0.23
CA LEU A 51 -2.53 -4.88 0.78
C LEU A 51 -3.93 -5.02 0.18
N GLN A 52 -4.72 -5.93 0.73
CA GLN A 52 -6.12 -6.09 0.32
C GLN A 52 -6.97 -4.93 0.86
N PHE A 53 -7.85 -4.37 0.04
CA PHE A 53 -8.70 -3.24 0.44
C PHE A 53 -9.54 -3.54 1.68
N SER A 54 -9.99 -4.79 1.84
CA SER A 54 -10.74 -5.23 3.02
C SER A 54 -9.98 -5.10 4.33
N ASN A 55 -8.65 -5.02 4.27
CA ASN A 55 -7.76 -4.98 5.43
C ASN A 55 -7.22 -3.56 5.69
N ILE A 56 -7.52 -2.60 4.81
CA ILE A 56 -7.08 -1.22 4.95
C ILE A 56 -8.19 -0.44 5.66
N ILE A 57 -7.81 0.30 6.69
CA ILE A 57 -8.71 1.18 7.43
C ILE A 57 -8.14 2.59 7.32
N ASP A 58 -8.95 3.52 6.80
CA ASP A 58 -8.64 4.95 6.83
C ASP A 58 -8.85 5.49 8.24
N VAL A 59 -7.84 6.18 8.78
CA VAL A 59 -7.87 6.76 10.11
C VAL A 59 -7.85 8.28 9.94
N LYS A 60 -9.02 8.90 10.04
CA LYS A 60 -9.25 10.33 9.81
C LYS A 60 -9.12 11.18 11.07
#